data_AF-A0A496XEZ0-F1
#
_entry.id   AF-A0A496XEZ0-F1
#
_cell.length_a   1.000
_cell.length_b   1.000
_cell.length_c   1.000
_cell.angle_alpha   90.00
_cell.angle_beta   90.00
_cell.angle_gamma   90.00
#
_symmetry.space_group_name_H-M   'P 1'
#
loop_
_entity.id
_entity.type
_entity.pdbx_description
1 polymer ?
#
loop_
_entity_poly.entity_id
_entity_poly.type
_entity_poly.pdbx_seq_one_letter_code
_entity_poly.pdbx_strand_id
1 'polypeptide(L)'
;MHIDQLSANELASQLESLQEQYSKLHSLGLSLDLTRGKPGADQVALSNVLDGILDGNYLAADGTDTRNYGGLDGLAEAKALFGAVLGLPP
;
A
#
# COMPACT_ATOMS: atom_id res chain seq x y z
N MET A 1 -22.89 3.14 20.59
CA MET A 1 -23.13 2.72 21.98
C MET A 1 -22.20 3.52 22.86
N HIS A 2 -22.75 4.25 23.84
CA HIS A 2 -21.95 5.04 24.79
C HIS A 2 -21.68 4.19 26.03
N ILE A 3 -20.53 3.50 26.04
CA ILE A 3 -20.15 2.59 27.15
C ILE A 3 -20.03 3.37 28.47
N ASP A 4 -19.67 4.65 28.39
CA ASP A 4 -19.54 5.61 29.47
C ASP A 4 -20.87 6.01 30.14
N GLN A 5 -22.01 5.70 29.51
CA GLN A 5 -23.35 6.06 30.01
C GLN A 5 -24.13 4.87 30.57
N LEU A 6 -23.55 3.67 30.54
CA LEU A 6 -24.20 2.45 30.99
C LEU A 6 -24.12 2.28 32.51
N SER A 7 -25.18 1.74 33.09
CA SER A 7 -25.18 1.27 34.46
C SER A 7 -24.28 0.03 34.62
N ALA A 8 -23.92 -0.29 35.86
CA ALA A 8 -23.11 -1.47 36.17
C ALA A 8 -23.74 -2.79 35.67
N ASN A 9 -25.07 -2.92 35.74
CA ASN A 9 -25.79 -4.11 35.28
C ASN A 9 -25.77 -4.23 33.75
N GLU A 10 -25.93 -3.11 33.05
CA GLU A 10 -25.84 -3.08 31.59
C GLU A 10 -24.42 -3.39 31.13
N LEU A 11 -23.40 -2.86 31.82
CA LEU A 11 -22.00 -3.20 31.55
C LEU A 11 -21.70 -4.69 31.77
N ALA A 12 -22.24 -5.30 32.83
CA ALA A 12 -22.05 -6.72 33.12
C ALA A 12 -22.68 -7.62 32.03
N SER A 13 -23.91 -7.31 31.61
CA SER A 13 -24.58 -8.05 30.54
C SER A 13 -23.84 -7.91 29.19
N GLN A 14 -23.28 -6.72 28.92
CA GLN A 14 -22.50 -6.49 27.70
C GLN A 14 -21.16 -7.21 27.73
N LEU A 15 -20.51 -7.29 28.88
CA LEU A 15 -19.27 -8.04 29.05
C LEU A 15 -19.48 -9.54 28.78
N GLU A 16 -20.56 -10.13 29.32
CA GLU A 16 -20.91 -11.53 29.08
C GLU A 16 -21.11 -11.80 27.57
N SER A 17 -21.88 -10.95 26.88
CA SER A 17 -22.07 -11.04 25.44
C SER A 17 -20.76 -10.90 24.63
N LEU A 18 -19.88 -9.97 25.02
CA LEU A 18 -18.59 -9.78 24.35
C LEU A 18 -17.64 -10.95 24.58
N GLN A 19 -17.69 -11.57 25.75
CA GLN A 19 -16.90 -12.77 26.04
C GLN A 19 -17.34 -13.95 25.17
N GLU A 20 -18.65 -14.17 25.02
CA GLU A 20 -19.17 -15.19 24.10
C GLU A 20 -18.75 -14.94 22.64
N GLN A 21 -18.84 -13.69 22.19
CA GLN A 21 -18.40 -13.29 20.84
C GLN A 21 -16.90 -13.51 20.65
N TYR A 22 -16.08 -13.17 21.64
CA TYR A 22 -14.64 -13.39 21.62
C TYR A 22 -14.29 -14.87 21.57
N SER A 23 -14.92 -15.70 22.42
CA SER A 23 -14.71 -17.15 22.40
C SER A 23 -15.10 -17.77 21.05
N LYS A 24 -16.20 -17.30 20.45
CA LYS A 24 -16.61 -17.70 19.09
C LYS A 24 -15.61 -17.25 18.02
N LEU A 25 -15.03 -16.05 18.13
CA LEU A 25 -14.00 -15.58 17.21
C LEU A 25 -12.70 -16.39 17.36
N HIS A 26 -12.30 -16.68 18.60
CA HIS A 26 -11.11 -17.46 18.91
C HIS A 26 -11.21 -18.89 18.37
N SER A 27 -12.38 -19.53 18.49
CA SER A 27 -12.58 -20.89 17.99
C SER A 27 -12.47 -21.04 16.47
N LEU A 28 -12.50 -19.93 15.71
CA LEU A 28 -12.25 -19.94 14.27
C LEU A 28 -10.77 -20.16 13.90
N GLY A 29 -9.83 -20.05 14.84
CA GLY A 29 -8.40 -20.32 14.59
C GLY A 29 -7.79 -19.44 13.49
N LEU A 30 -8.25 -18.19 13.37
CA LEU A 30 -7.89 -17.30 12.28
C LEU A 30 -6.39 -16.96 12.28
N SER A 31 -5.79 -16.97 11.09
CA SER A 31 -4.43 -16.46 10.84
C SER A 31 -4.52 -15.26 9.90
N LEU A 32 -4.87 -14.11 10.47
CA LEU A 32 -5.03 -12.85 9.75
C LEU A 32 -3.92 -11.88 10.16
N ASP A 33 -3.49 -11.03 9.20
CA ASP A 33 -2.43 -10.06 9.39
C ASP A 33 -2.86 -8.69 8.86
N LEU A 34 -3.08 -7.75 9.78
CA LEU A 34 -3.43 -6.35 9.53
C LEU A 34 -2.22 -5.39 9.68
N THR A 35 -0.99 -5.91 9.73
CA THR A 35 0.23 -5.11 9.98
C THR A 35 0.91 -4.59 8.71
N ARG A 36 0.46 -5.04 7.54
CA ARG A 36 1.19 -4.86 6.27
C ARG A 36 0.82 -3.54 5.59
N GLY A 37 1.71 -2.55 5.67
CA GLY A 37 1.65 -1.30 4.89
C GLY A 37 2.21 -1.42 3.47
N LYS A 38 1.89 -2.50 2.74
CA LYS A 38 2.35 -2.72 1.36
C LYS A 38 1.18 -3.02 0.43
N PRO A 39 1.31 -2.72 -0.88
CA PRO A 39 0.26 -3.01 -1.85
C PRO A 39 -0.13 -4.49 -1.86
N GLY A 40 -1.41 -4.76 -2.07
CA GLY A 40 -1.92 -6.11 -2.32
C GLY A 40 -1.47 -6.65 -3.68
N ALA A 41 -1.62 -7.97 -3.90
CA ALA A 41 -1.25 -8.61 -5.16
C ALA A 41 -1.93 -7.95 -6.37
N ASP A 42 -3.21 -7.63 -6.25
CA ASP A 42 -3.97 -6.97 -7.33
C ASP A 42 -3.43 -5.58 -7.67
N GLN A 43 -2.92 -4.84 -6.68
CA GLN A 43 -2.31 -3.53 -6.91
C GLN A 43 -0.94 -3.67 -7.60
N VAL A 44 -0.14 -4.66 -7.21
CA VAL A 44 1.13 -4.95 -7.88
C VAL A 44 0.90 -5.39 -9.33
N ALA A 45 -0.15 -6.17 -9.58
CA ALA A 45 -0.50 -6.69 -10.90
C ALA A 45 -0.82 -5.58 -11.93
N LEU A 46 -1.28 -4.40 -11.48
CA LEU A 46 -1.50 -3.24 -12.35
C LEU A 46 -0.23 -2.82 -13.10
N SER A 47 0.94 -3.08 -12.52
CA SER A 47 2.24 -2.70 -13.06
C SER A 47 2.97 -3.85 -13.76
N ASN A 48 2.35 -5.00 -13.98
CA ASN A 48 3.01 -6.16 -14.62
C ASN A 48 3.58 -5.82 -16.00
N VAL A 49 2.97 -4.89 -16.73
CA VAL A 49 3.46 -4.44 -18.04
C VAL A 49 4.85 -3.80 -17.98
N LEU A 50 5.30 -3.33 -16.80
CA LEU A 50 6.65 -2.80 -16.63
C LEU A 50 7.72 -3.87 -16.81
N ASP A 51 7.40 -5.15 -16.58
CA ASP A 51 8.31 -6.24 -16.87
C ASP A 51 8.48 -6.42 -18.38
N GLY A 52 9.68 -6.11 -18.88
CA GLY A 52 9.99 -6.14 -20.30
C GLY A 52 9.53 -4.89 -21.10
N ILE A 53 9.01 -3.84 -20.45
CA ILE A 53 8.43 -2.67 -21.14
C ILE A 53 9.41 -1.92 -22.05
N LEU A 54 10.72 -2.02 -21.76
CA LEU A 54 11.74 -1.35 -22.56
C LEU A 54 11.85 -1.96 -23.96
N ASP A 55 11.50 -3.24 -24.14
CA ASP A 55 11.52 -3.94 -25.43
C ASP A 55 12.80 -3.70 -26.25
N GLY A 56 13.95 -3.71 -25.56
CA GLY A 56 15.27 -3.47 -26.16
C GLY A 56 15.62 -2.01 -26.47
N ASN A 57 14.72 -1.06 -26.21
CA ASN A 57 15.01 0.37 -26.29
C ASN A 57 15.53 0.91 -24.94
N TYR A 58 16.83 1.21 -24.92
CA TYR A 58 17.54 1.71 -23.74
C TYR A 58 17.91 3.19 -23.83
N LEU A 59 17.41 3.91 -24.83
CA LEU A 59 17.72 5.31 -25.02
C LEU A 59 16.76 6.19 -24.24
N ALA A 60 17.33 7.12 -23.46
CA ALA A 60 16.60 8.22 -22.85
C ALA A 60 16.13 9.22 -23.92
N ALA A 61 15.26 10.15 -23.52
CA ALA A 61 14.70 11.16 -24.44
C ALA A 61 15.77 12.05 -25.11
N ASP A 62 16.92 12.26 -24.45
CA ASP A 62 18.06 13.02 -24.98
C ASP A 62 19.06 12.18 -25.80
N GLY A 63 18.76 10.89 -26.01
CA GLY A 63 19.61 9.94 -26.70
C GLY A 63 20.67 9.27 -25.82
N THR A 64 20.71 9.54 -24.51
CA THR A 64 21.61 8.87 -23.58
C THR A 64 21.30 7.37 -23.51
N ASP A 65 22.33 6.52 -23.69
CA ASP A 65 22.21 5.09 -23.43
C ASP A 65 22.22 4.82 -21.91
N THR A 66 21.05 4.50 -21.38
CA THR A 66 20.81 4.29 -19.94
C THR A 66 21.54 3.07 -19.35
N ARG A 67 22.18 2.25 -20.18
CA ARG A 67 22.99 1.10 -19.73
C ARG A 67 24.41 1.49 -19.33
N ASN A 68 24.85 2.71 -19.65
CA ASN A 68 26.21 3.16 -19.42
C ASN A 68 26.29 4.22 -18.31
N TYR A 69 27.51 4.43 -17.81
CA TYR A 69 27.75 5.35 -16.71
C TYR A 69 27.52 6.82 -17.09
N GLY A 70 27.05 7.59 -16.12
CA GLY A 70 26.79 9.02 -16.24
C GLY A 70 25.44 9.40 -15.63
N GLY A 71 25.19 10.70 -15.45
CA GLY A 71 23.92 11.22 -14.95
C GLY A 71 23.78 11.17 -13.43
N LEU A 72 24.19 12.25 -12.76
CA LEU A 72 24.03 12.40 -11.30
C LEU A 72 22.60 12.81 -10.89
N ASP A 73 21.87 13.41 -11.82
CA ASP A 73 20.60 14.11 -11.56
C ASP A 73 19.35 13.26 -11.90
N GLY A 74 19.55 12.06 -12.44
CA GLY A 74 18.48 11.18 -12.94
C GLY A 74 17.97 11.56 -14.34
N LEU A 75 16.99 10.79 -14.83
CA LEU A 75 16.42 10.97 -16.17
C LEU A 75 15.51 12.20 -16.23
N ALA A 76 15.68 13.03 -17.26
CA ALA A 76 14.88 14.24 -17.45
C ALA A 76 13.38 13.92 -17.61
N GLU A 77 13.04 12.85 -18.32
CA GLU A 77 11.69 12.37 -18.52
C GLU A 77 11.01 11.90 -17.22
N ALA A 78 11.78 11.31 -16.29
CA ALA A 78 11.26 10.90 -14.98
C ALA A 78 10.96 12.13 -14.11
N LYS A 79 11.85 13.12 -14.11
CA LYS A 79 11.63 14.39 -13.41
C LYS A 79 10.45 15.17 -13.98
N ALA A 80 10.29 15.20 -15.29
CA ALA A 80 9.15 15.82 -15.94
C ALA A 80 7.82 15.14 -15.55
N LEU A 81 7.79 13.81 -15.53
CA LEU A 81 6.60 13.04 -15.09
C LEU A 81 6.22 13.39 -13.65
N PHE A 82 7.17 13.31 -12.72
CA PHE A 82 6.88 13.55 -11.30
C PHE A 82 6.71 15.04 -10.96
N GLY A 83 7.36 15.94 -11.68
CA GLY A 83 7.14 17.38 -11.60
C GLY A 83 5.68 17.72 -11.90
N ALA A 84 5.10 17.13 -12.94
CA ALA A 84 3.67 17.28 -13.25
C ALA A 84 2.76 16.72 -12.14
N VAL A 85 3.09 15.57 -11.56
CA VAL A 85 2.32 14.95 -10.46
C VAL A 85 2.36 15.81 -9.19
N LEU A 86 3.51 16.40 -8.89
CA LEU A 86 3.75 17.18 -7.67
C LEU A 86 3.45 18.68 -7.82
N GLY A 87 3.20 19.16 -9.05
CA GLY A 87 3.02 20.58 -9.34
C GLY A 87 4.31 21.40 -9.23
N LEU A 88 5.46 20.80 -9.56
CA LEU A 88 6.79 21.40 -9.49
C LEU A 88 7.42 21.50 -10.88
N PRO A 89 8.34 22.46 -11.09
CA PRO A 89 9.18 22.43 -12.29
C PRO A 89 10.02 21.15 -12.34
N PRO A 90 10.34 20.66 -13.55
CA PRO A 90 11.18 19.47 -13.76
C PRO A 90 12.64 19.68 -13.34
#